data_AF-A0A8H7P604-F1
#
_entry.id   AF-A0A8H7P604-F1
#
_cell.length_a   1.000
_cell.length_b   1.000
_cell.length_c   1.000
_cell.angle_alpha   90.00
_cell.angle_beta   90.00
_cell.angle_gamma   90.00
#
_symmetry.space_group_name_H-M   'P 1'
#
loop_
_entity.id
_entity.type
_entity.pdbx_description
1 polymer ?
#
loop_
_entity_poly.entity_id
_entity_poly.type
_entity_poly.pdbx_seq_one_letter_code
_entity_poly.pdbx_strand_id
1 'polypeptide(L)'
;MTAIYESLLLKLVTVLELTQQSESTPTTQTRQALVQATTDFRESLKQAKELASTLPGGELSVDEQEDVIEMLFRLRDRKQQQLAEFAANVQSMFAATAAEGVMMDVDSTASTPS
;
A
#
# COMPACT_ATOMS: atom_id res chain seq x y z
N MET A 1 -8.11 11.32 -12.00
CA MET A 1 -7.51 11.63 -10.67
C MET A 1 -6.20 12.41 -10.77
N THR A 2 -5.34 12.17 -11.77
CA THR A 2 -4.03 12.88 -11.92
C THR A 2 -4.14 14.30 -12.48
N ALA A 3 -5.21 14.62 -13.22
CA ALA A 3 -5.39 15.93 -13.88
C ALA A 3 -5.23 17.15 -12.95
N ILE A 4 -5.61 17.03 -11.67
CA ILE A 4 -5.41 18.11 -10.69
C ILE A 4 -3.91 18.34 -10.47
N TYR A 5 -3.13 17.27 -10.24
CA TYR A 5 -1.67 17.34 -10.08
C TYR A 5 -0.97 17.89 -11.32
N GLU A 6 -1.38 17.42 -12.51
CA GLU A 6 -0.85 17.89 -13.79
C GLU A 6 -1.07 19.41 -13.99
N SER A 7 -2.17 19.96 -13.45
CA SER A 7 -2.48 21.38 -13.54
C SER A 7 -1.75 22.26 -12.52
N LEU A 8 -1.21 21.70 -11.43
CA LEU A 8 -0.62 22.48 -10.34
C LEU A 8 0.60 23.30 -10.81
N LEU A 9 1.47 22.67 -11.61
CA LEU A 9 2.68 23.33 -12.09
C LEU A 9 2.33 24.51 -12.99
N LEU A 10 1.38 24.34 -13.90
CA LEU A 10 0.91 25.42 -14.78
C LEU A 10 0.33 26.58 -13.96
N LYS A 11 -0.51 26.28 -12.96
CA LYS A 11 -1.10 27.30 -12.07
C LYS A 11 -0.04 28.06 -11.26
N LEU A 12 0.99 27.36 -10.77
CA LEU A 12 2.10 28.00 -10.07
C LEU A 12 2.89 28.94 -10.99
N VAL A 13 3.18 28.51 -12.23
CA VAL A 13 3.84 29.36 -13.23
C VAL A 13 3.02 30.62 -13.47
N THR A 14 1.70 30.51 -13.64
CA THR A 14 0.80 31.66 -13.79
C THR A 14 0.89 32.63 -12.61
N VAL A 15 0.94 32.13 -11.37
CA VAL A 15 1.10 32.98 -10.17
C VAL A 15 2.44 33.71 -10.19
N LEU A 16 3.53 33.03 -10.57
CA LEU A 16 4.86 33.63 -10.64
C LEU A 16 4.95 34.71 -11.73
N GLU A 17 4.37 34.46 -12.91
CA GLU A 17 4.31 35.43 -14.00
C GLU A 17 3.51 36.68 -13.61
N LEU A 18 2.34 36.49 -13.00
CA LEU A 18 1.50 37.59 -12.52
C LEU A 18 2.17 38.37 -11.38
N THR A 19 2.97 37.71 -10.55
CA THR A 19 3.75 38.36 -9.49
C THR A 19 4.77 39.31 -10.10
N GLN A 20 5.56 38.83 -11.08
CA GLN A 20 6.53 39.68 -11.80
C GLN A 20 5.85 40.85 -12.51
N GLN A 21 4.73 40.62 -13.19
CA GLN A 21 3.98 41.69 -13.87
C GLN A 21 3.40 42.72 -12.90
N SER A 22 2.98 42.28 -11.71
CA SER A 22 2.46 43.18 -10.68
C SER A 22 3.54 44.10 -10.09
N GLU A 23 4.80 43.64 -10.07
CA GLU A 23 5.95 44.44 -9.62
C GLU A 23 6.44 45.38 -10.73
N SER A 24 6.52 44.91 -11.98
CA SER A 24 7.01 45.70 -13.10
C SER A 24 6.00 46.76 -13.58
N THR A 25 4.70 46.46 -13.51
CA THR A 25 3.63 47.32 -14.01
C THR A 25 2.39 47.19 -13.12
N PRO A 26 2.42 47.79 -11.92
CA PRO A 26 1.34 47.65 -10.95
C PRO A 26 0.06 48.33 -11.44
N THR A 27 -0.90 47.53 -11.88
CA THR A 27 -2.27 47.98 -12.21
C THR A 27 -3.26 47.30 -11.28
N THR A 28 -4.45 47.88 -11.10
CA THR A 28 -5.51 47.24 -10.31
C THR A 28 -5.90 45.88 -10.90
N GLN A 29 -5.89 45.76 -12.24
CA GLN A 29 -6.19 44.52 -12.95
C GLN A 29 -5.14 43.43 -12.70
N THR A 30 -3.84 43.77 -12.74
CA THR A 30 -2.77 42.79 -12.46
C THR A 30 -2.81 42.30 -11.02
N ARG A 31 -3.12 43.18 -10.05
CA ARG A 31 -3.32 42.78 -8.66
C ARG A 31 -4.53 41.85 -8.49
N GLN A 32 -5.66 42.15 -9.14
CA GLN A 32 -6.86 41.32 -9.07
C GLN A 32 -6.62 39.94 -9.70
N ALA A 33 -5.96 39.90 -10.86
CA ALA A 33 -5.57 38.65 -11.52
C ALA A 33 -4.65 37.80 -10.64
N LEU A 34 -3.67 38.43 -9.95
CA LEU A 34 -2.77 37.74 -9.03
C LEU A 34 -3.53 37.12 -7.84
N VAL A 35 -4.46 37.86 -7.23
CA VAL A 35 -5.30 37.34 -6.12
C VAL A 35 -6.14 36.15 -6.59
N GLN A 36 -6.75 36.24 -7.78
CA GLN A 36 -7.54 35.16 -8.34
C GLN A 36 -6.68 33.91 -8.61
N ALA A 37 -5.56 34.07 -9.32
CA ALA A 37 -4.65 32.98 -9.64
C ALA A 37 -4.09 32.30 -8.38
N THR A 38 -3.75 33.07 -7.35
CA THR A 38 -3.26 32.54 -6.08
C THR A 38 -4.35 31.76 -5.34
N THR A 39 -5.58 32.26 -5.36
CA THR A 39 -6.74 31.57 -4.76
C THR A 39 -7.01 30.25 -5.47
N ASP A 40 -7.01 30.26 -6.80
CA ASP A 40 -7.26 29.08 -7.63
C ASP A 40 -6.14 28.04 -7.49
N PHE A 41 -4.88 28.47 -7.36
CA PHE A 41 -3.75 27.58 -7.09
C PHE A 41 -3.87 26.94 -5.70
N ARG A 42 -4.18 27.75 -4.67
CA ARG A 42 -4.35 27.26 -3.29
C ARG A 42 -5.48 26.25 -3.20
N GLU A 43 -6.60 26.49 -3.87
CA GLU A 43 -7.75 25.58 -3.87
C GLU A 43 -7.39 24.25 -4.56
N SER A 44 -6.72 24.30 -5.71
CA SER A 44 -6.26 23.07 -6.37
C SER A 44 -5.21 22.31 -5.56
N LEU A 45 -4.32 23.00 -4.86
CA LEU A 45 -3.38 22.36 -3.92
C LEU A 45 -4.11 21.66 -2.78
N LYS A 46 -5.14 22.29 -2.21
CA LYS A 46 -5.96 21.68 -1.16
C LYS A 46 -6.64 20.42 -1.67
N GLN A 47 -7.26 20.47 -2.84
CA GLN A 47 -7.91 19.31 -3.46
C GLN A 47 -6.92 18.19 -3.77
N ALA A 48 -5.73 18.52 -4.27
CA ALA A 48 -4.66 17.55 -4.49
C ALA A 48 -4.23 16.87 -3.18
N LYS A 49 -4.00 17.67 -2.12
CA LYS A 49 -3.64 17.15 -0.80
C LYS A 49 -4.72 16.24 -0.23
N GLU A 50 -5.99 16.62 -0.37
CA GLU A 50 -7.11 15.81 0.11
C GLU A 50 -7.18 14.48 -0.64
N LEU A 51 -7.04 14.50 -1.97
CA LEU A 51 -6.91 13.28 -2.77
C LEU A 51 -5.74 12.41 -2.33
N ALA A 52 -4.56 12.97 -2.06
CA ALA A 52 -3.41 12.23 -1.54
C ALA A 52 -3.77 11.53 -0.22
N SER A 53 -4.34 12.26 0.74
CA SER A 53 -4.67 11.74 2.06
C SER A 53 -5.80 10.71 2.07
N THR A 54 -6.62 10.65 1.02
CA THR A 54 -7.67 9.62 0.88
C THR A 54 -7.15 8.30 0.28
N LEU A 55 -5.94 8.29 -0.26
CA LEU A 55 -5.31 7.06 -0.72
C LEU A 55 -4.87 6.23 0.50
N PRO A 56 -5.00 4.90 0.48
CA PRO A 56 -4.50 4.06 1.56
C PRO A 56 -3.00 4.31 1.81
N GLY A 57 -2.66 4.74 3.02
CA GLY A 57 -1.29 5.09 3.40
C GLY A 57 -0.82 6.47 2.94
N GLY A 58 -1.69 7.28 2.33
CA GLY A 58 -1.38 8.64 1.88
C GLY A 58 -1.23 9.66 3.00
N GLU A 59 -1.69 9.31 4.20
CA GLU A 59 -1.47 10.03 5.46
C GLU A 59 -0.09 9.76 6.07
N LEU A 60 0.56 8.66 5.66
CA LEU A 60 1.84 8.23 6.19
C LEU A 60 2.99 8.93 5.47
N SER A 61 4.01 9.29 6.22
CA SER A 61 5.30 9.65 5.66
C SER A 61 5.92 8.45 4.91
N VAL A 62 6.87 8.73 4.02
CA VAL A 62 7.56 7.67 3.25
C VAL A 62 8.25 6.68 4.19
N ASP A 63 8.85 7.17 5.27
CA ASP A 63 9.52 6.31 6.26
C ASP A 63 8.51 5.40 6.99
N GLU A 64 7.35 5.94 7.40
CA GLU A 64 6.28 5.14 8.01
C GLU A 64 5.71 4.10 7.03
N GLN A 65 5.62 4.43 5.74
CA GLN A 65 5.20 3.46 4.71
C GLN A 65 6.21 2.32 4.59
N GLU A 66 7.50 2.60 4.66
CA GLU A 66 8.55 1.58 4.61
C GLU A 66 8.48 0.64 5.83
N ASP A 67 8.27 1.19 7.03
CA ASP A 67 8.09 0.40 8.25
C ASP A 67 6.87 -0.54 8.17
N VAL A 68 5.75 -0.03 7.63
CA VAL A 68 4.54 -0.84 7.41
C VAL A 68 4.80 -1.93 6.39
N ILE A 69 5.49 -1.63 5.29
CA ILE A 69 5.88 -2.60 4.26
C ILE A 69 6.75 -3.70 4.87
N GLU A 70 7.75 -3.34 5.67
CA GLU A 70 8.62 -4.31 6.34
C GLU A 70 7.82 -5.21 7.29
N MET A 71 6.94 -4.63 8.11
CA MET A 71 6.06 -5.39 8.99
C MET A 71 5.17 -6.37 8.21
N LEU A 72 4.58 -5.93 7.09
CA LEU A 72 3.73 -6.76 6.24
C LEU A 72 4.51 -7.92 5.61
N PHE A 73 5.75 -7.69 5.17
CA PHE A 73 6.62 -8.77 4.68
C PHE A 73 6.92 -9.80 5.76
N ARG A 74 7.31 -9.37 6.96
CA ARG A 74 7.56 -10.28 8.10
C ARG A 74 6.30 -11.08 8.46
N LEU A 75 5.13 -10.46 8.42
CA LEU A 75 3.86 -11.13 8.68
C LEU A 75 3.54 -12.19 7.62
N ARG A 76 3.71 -11.86 6.33
CA ARG A 76 3.54 -12.79 5.22
C ARG A 76 4.44 -14.00 5.41
N ASP A 77 5.73 -13.79 5.67
CA ASP A 77 6.71 -14.86 5.77
C ASP A 77 6.39 -15.80 6.94
N ARG A 78 6.03 -15.23 8.11
CA ARG A 78 5.54 -16.01 9.25
C ARG A 78 4.30 -16.83 8.89
N LYS A 79 3.34 -16.26 8.15
CA LYS A 79 2.11 -16.97 7.75
C LYS A 79 2.40 -18.10 6.77
N GLN A 80 3.34 -17.91 5.85
CA GLN A 80 3.80 -18.97 4.95
C GLN A 80 4.45 -20.12 5.72
N GLN A 81 5.30 -19.81 6.70
CA GLN A 81 5.90 -20.83 7.55
C GLN A 81 4.84 -21.61 8.35
N GLN A 82 3.90 -20.91 8.99
CA GLN A 82 2.80 -21.54 9.74
C GLN A 82 1.97 -22.47 8.85
N LEU A 83 1.71 -22.07 7.60
CA LEU A 83 0.97 -22.89 6.65
C LEU A 83 1.76 -24.14 6.24
N ALA A 84 3.08 -24.01 6.02
CA ALA A 84 3.94 -25.14 5.69
C ALA A 84 4.02 -26.16 6.83
N GLU A 85 4.18 -25.69 8.07
CA GLU A 85 4.17 -26.52 9.27
C GLU A 85 2.83 -27.23 9.45
N PHE A 86 1.71 -26.51 9.26
CA PHE A 86 0.38 -27.09 9.32
C PHE A 86 0.19 -28.18 8.25
N ALA A 87 0.58 -27.91 7.00
CA ALA A 87 0.47 -28.88 5.92
C ALA A 87 1.31 -30.14 6.19
N ALA A 88 2.53 -29.97 6.69
CA ALA A 88 3.41 -31.08 7.06
C ALA A 88 2.82 -31.93 8.20
N ASN A 89 2.26 -31.29 9.22
CA ASN A 89 1.62 -31.98 10.34
C ASN A 89 0.40 -32.80 9.88
N VAL A 90 -0.45 -32.22 9.04
CA VAL A 90 -1.59 -32.92 8.45
C VAL A 90 -1.11 -34.13 7.64
N GLN A 91 -0.07 -33.97 6.81
CA GLN A 91 0.47 -35.07 6.02
C GLN A 91 1.09 -36.18 6.89
N SER A 92 1.77 -35.82 7.98
CA SER A 92 2.30 -36.79 8.94
C SER A 92 1.20 -37.57 9.65
N MET A 93 0.07 -36.92 9.99
CA MET A 93 -1.07 -37.61 10.60
C MET A 93 -1.68 -38.65 9.65
N PHE A 94 -1.84 -38.31 8.36
CA PHE A 94 -2.32 -39.26 7.35
C PHE A 94 -1.32 -40.41 7.08
N ALA A 95 -0.02 -40.14 7.14
CA ALA A 95 1.00 -41.18 7.01
C ALA A 95 1.03 -42.12 8.22
N ALA A 96 0.84 -41.59 9.44
CA ALA A 96 0.78 -42.38 10.66
C ALA A 96 -0.45 -43.31 10.68
N THR A 97 -1.63 -42.82 10.29
CA THR A 97 -2.82 -43.68 10.20
C THR A 97 -2.71 -44.75 9.12
N ALA A 98 -2.03 -44.46 7.99
CA ALA A 98 -1.73 -45.47 6.98
C ALA A 98 -0.74 -46.53 7.48
N ALA A 99 0.28 -46.14 8.27
CA ALA A 99 1.25 -47.06 8.85
C ALA A 99 0.66 -47.93 9.96
N GLU A 100 -0.25 -47.40 10.78
CA GLU A 100 -0.98 -48.14 11.82
C GLU A 100 -1.93 -49.18 11.20
N GLY A 101 -2.61 -48.83 10.10
CA GLY A 101 -3.43 -49.77 9.34
C GLY A 101 -2.61 -50.92 8.75
N VAL A 102 -1.41 -50.63 8.22
CA VAL A 102 -0.50 -51.66 7.70
C VAL A 102 0.07 -52.55 8.81
N MET A 103 0.43 -51.99 9.99
CA MET A 103 0.95 -52.80 11.11
C MET A 103 -0.09 -53.76 11.71
N MET A 104 -1.37 -53.36 11.79
CA MET A 104 -2.44 -54.24 12.28
C MET A 104 -2.66 -55.46 11.37
N ASP A 105 -2.46 -55.32 10.06
CA ASP A 105 -2.67 -56.39 9.10
C ASP A 105 -1.54 -57.44 9.09
N VAL A 106 -0.30 -57.07 9.45
CA VAL A 106 0.84 -58.01 9.45
C VAL A 106 0.82 -58.95 10.66
N ASP A 107 0.41 -58.46 11.84
CA ASP A 107 0.40 -59.24 13.09
C ASP A 107 -0.69 -60.34 13.11
N SER A 108 -1.75 -60.17 12.30
CA SER A 108 -2.81 -61.18 12.13
C SER A 108 -2.40 -62.38 11.24
N THR A 109 -1.27 -62.30 10.54
CA THR A 109 -0.82 -63.36 9.61
C THR A 109 0.30 -64.26 10.13
N ALA A 110 0.84 -63.98 11.32
CA ALA A 110 1.99 -64.69 11.89
C ALA A 110 1.63 -65.78 12.93
N SER A 111 0.36 -65.96 13.29
CA SER A 111 -0.07 -66.90 14.33
C SER A 111 -0.82 -68.12 13.78
N THR A 112 -0.08 -69.04 13.15
CA THR A 112 -0.47 -70.45 13.08
C THR A 112 0.74 -71.34 13.42
N PRO A 113 0.85 -71.86 14.66
CA PRO A 113 1.68 -73.01 14.91
C PRO A 113 0.87 -74.30 14.68
N SER A 114 1.56 -75.26 14.06
CA SER A 114 1.19 -76.65 13.72
C SER A 114 0.67 -77.49 14.88
#